data_AF-A0A1I5EKN5-F1
#
_entry.id   AF-A0A1I5EKN5-F1
#
_cell.length_a   1.000
_cell.length_b   1.000
_cell.length_c   1.000
_cell.angle_alpha   90.00
_cell.angle_beta   90.00
_cell.angle_gamma   90.00
#
_symmetry.space_group_name_H-M   'P 1'
#
loop_
_entity.id
_entity.type
_entity.pdbx_description
1 polymer ?
#
loop_
_entity_poly.entity_id
_entity_poly.type
_entity_poly.pdbx_seq_one_letter_code
_entity_poly.pdbx_strand_id
1 'polypeptide(L)'
;MSTDPLAAGGLNAKGIAEAAAETHKLAGTAKAGGFSIDGDALGDLRKALTDMVTRLERLKPQTQALTTAPKLGSHPYGHTVAEHDRKSGADAPGSALDVLDQFGRILKEADEALARAGGVYTENESQAIDSHRTVKGTE
;
A
#
# COMPACT_ATOMS: atom_id res chain seq x y z
N MET A 1 21.50 -2.81 -17.46
CA MET A 1 20.36 -1.91 -17.71
C MET A 1 19.52 -1.90 -16.45
N SER A 2 19.68 -0.88 -15.61
CA SER A 2 18.84 -0.71 -14.42
C SER A 2 17.45 -0.31 -14.87
N THR A 3 16.47 -1.19 -14.65
CA THR A 3 15.06 -0.86 -14.77
C THR A 3 14.72 0.01 -13.57
N ASP A 4 14.89 1.32 -13.72
CA ASP A 4 14.36 2.29 -12.77
C ASP A 4 12.82 2.13 -12.77
N PRO A 5 12.22 1.57 -11.71
CA PRO A 5 10.78 1.30 -11.67
C PRO A 5 9.96 2.60 -11.69
N LEU A 6 10.61 3.75 -11.46
CA LEU A 6 10.02 5.08 -11.54
C LEU A 6 10.00 5.66 -12.96
N ALA A 7 10.86 5.15 -13.87
CA ALA A 7 10.97 5.65 -15.24
C ALA A 7 9.88 5.13 -16.18
N ALA A 8 9.11 4.10 -15.77
CA ALA A 8 8.02 3.52 -16.56
C ALA A 8 6.67 4.16 -16.24
N GLY A 9 6.57 5.50 -16.25
CA GLY A 9 5.33 6.25 -16.51
C GLY A 9 4.09 6.01 -15.63
N GLY A 10 4.17 5.24 -14.56
CA GLY A 10 3.05 4.99 -13.66
C GLY A 10 3.54 4.27 -12.42
N LEU A 11 2.93 4.57 -11.28
CA LEU A 11 2.94 3.69 -10.11
C LEU A 11 2.54 2.29 -10.59
N ASN A 12 3.51 1.41 -10.84
CA ASN A 12 3.21 0.06 -11.28
C ASN A 12 2.88 -0.77 -10.05
N ALA A 13 1.70 -1.39 -10.03
CA ALA A 13 1.27 -2.24 -8.91
C ALA A 13 2.34 -3.30 -8.56
N LYS A 14 3.09 -3.75 -9.57
CA LYS A 14 4.22 -4.67 -9.44
C LYS A 14 5.37 -4.11 -8.59
N GLY A 15 5.88 -2.92 -8.88
CA GLY A 15 7.00 -2.34 -8.14
C GLY A 15 6.62 -1.96 -6.71
N ILE A 16 5.36 -1.58 -6.50
CA ILE A 16 4.81 -1.39 -5.15
C ILE A 16 4.74 -2.71 -4.39
N ALA A 17 4.24 -3.78 -5.03
CA ALA A 17 4.19 -5.11 -4.43
C ALA A 17 5.59 -5.68 -4.15
N GLU A 18 6.58 -5.43 -5.01
CA GLU A 18 7.97 -5.81 -4.80
C GLU A 18 8.59 -5.05 -3.61
N ALA A 19 8.35 -3.74 -3.51
CA ALA A 19 8.78 -2.94 -2.37
C ALA A 19 8.11 -3.41 -1.06
N ALA A 20 6.83 -3.78 -1.11
CA ALA A 20 6.11 -4.38 0.01
C ALA A 20 6.77 -5.70 0.46
N ALA A 21 7.02 -6.59 -0.50
CA ALA A 21 7.62 -7.89 -0.25
C ALA A 21 9.02 -7.76 0.37
N GLU A 22 9.84 -6.83 -0.12
CA GLU A 22 11.16 -6.58 0.44
C GLU A 22 11.09 -6.00 1.86
N THR A 23 10.11 -5.12 2.12
CA THR A 23 9.83 -4.61 3.46
C THR A 23 9.39 -5.72 4.42
N HIS A 24 8.55 -6.65 3.95
CA HIS A 24 8.16 -7.82 4.75
C HIS A 24 9.34 -8.75 5.05
N LYS A 25 10.26 -8.96 4.10
CA LYS A 25 11.49 -9.71 4.36
C LYS A 25 12.35 -9.03 5.41
N LEU A 26 12.54 -7.72 5.31
CA LEU A 26 13.30 -6.93 6.30
C LEU A 26 12.68 -7.02 7.70
N ALA A 27 11.35 -6.92 7.80
CA ALA A 27 10.65 -7.09 9.07
C ALA A 27 10.80 -8.52 9.63
N GLY A 28 10.77 -9.52 8.75
CA GLY A 28 11.00 -10.93 9.12
C GLY A 28 12.41 -11.19 9.65
N THR A 29 13.44 -10.62 9.02
CA THR A 29 14.83 -10.75 9.48
C THR A 29 15.09 -10.01 10.80
N ALA A 30 14.44 -8.86 11.02
CA ALA A 30 14.47 -8.16 12.30
C ALA A 30 13.83 -9.01 13.42
N LYS A 31 12.65 -9.62 13.18
CA LYS A 31 12.01 -10.55 14.14
C LYS A 31 12.86 -11.77 14.47
N ALA A 32 13.60 -12.30 13.50
CA ALA A 32 14.46 -13.48 13.70
C ALA A 32 15.76 -13.18 14.47
N GLY A 33 15.96 -11.94 14.93
CA GLY A 33 17.19 -11.52 15.61
C GLY A 33 18.40 -11.34 14.69
N GLY A 34 18.18 -11.29 13.36
CA GLY A 34 19.24 -11.19 12.36
C GLY A 34 19.89 -9.80 12.26
N PHE A 35 19.24 -8.76 12.80
CA PHE A 35 19.78 -7.41 12.96
C PHE A 35 18.90 -6.63 13.94
N SER A 36 19.53 -5.96 14.91
CA SER A 36 18.87 -5.00 15.80
C SER A 36 18.80 -3.67 15.09
N ILE A 37 17.60 -3.24 14.67
CA ILE A 37 17.39 -1.85 14.26
C ILE A 37 17.50 -1.00 15.52
N ASP A 38 18.43 -0.05 15.57
CA ASP A 38 18.46 0.97 16.63
C ASP A 38 17.06 1.59 16.74
N GLY A 39 16.52 1.73 17.95
CA GLY A 39 15.13 2.14 18.17
C GLY A 39 14.74 3.43 17.41
N ASP A 40 15.70 4.34 17.27
CA ASP A 40 15.54 5.59 16.51
C ASP A 40 15.40 5.35 15.00
N ALA A 41 16.20 4.44 14.42
CA ALA A 41 16.12 4.10 12.99
C ALA A 41 14.81 3.39 12.62
N LEU A 42 14.24 2.61 13.54
CA LEU A 42 12.91 2.03 13.36
C LEU A 42 11.84 3.12 13.44
N GLY A 43 11.98 4.05 14.37
CA GLY A 43 11.10 5.21 14.52
C GLY A 43 11.04 6.06 13.24
N ASP A 44 12.21 6.37 12.66
CA ASP A 44 12.33 7.14 11.42
C ASP A 44 11.68 6.44 10.22
N LEU A 45 11.88 5.12 10.09
CA LEU A 45 11.28 4.35 9.00
C LEU A 45 9.75 4.28 9.12
N ARG A 46 9.24 4.00 10.32
CA ARG A 46 7.79 3.97 10.60
C ARG A 46 7.15 5.35 10.39
N LYS A 47 7.86 6.41 10.79
CA LYS A 47 7.47 7.79 10.53
C LYS A 47 7.37 8.05 9.02
N ALA A 48 8.35 7.62 8.24
CA ALA A 48 8.31 7.78 6.78
C ALA A 48 7.09 7.09 6.17
N LEU A 49 6.77 5.85 6.57
CA LEU A 49 5.58 5.13 6.10
C LEU A 49 4.29 5.86 6.49
N THR A 50 4.20 6.34 7.72
CA THR A 50 3.04 7.10 8.22
C THR A 50 2.87 8.43 7.47
N ASP A 51 3.97 9.14 7.20
CA ASP A 51 3.97 10.40 6.45
C ASP A 51 3.54 10.16 4.99
N MET A 52 3.93 9.02 4.39
CA MET A 52 3.47 8.60 3.06
C MET A 52 1.96 8.30 3.03
N VAL A 53 1.44 7.54 4.00
CA VAL A 53 -0.01 7.30 4.14
C VAL A 53 -0.76 8.62 4.31
N THR A 54 -0.28 9.50 5.17
CA THR A 54 -0.88 10.82 5.41
C THR A 54 -0.92 11.65 4.12
N ARG A 55 0.15 11.59 3.32
CA ARG A 55 0.19 12.26 2.02
C ARG A 55 -0.83 11.67 1.04
N LEU A 56 -0.99 10.35 0.99
CA LEU A 56 -2.01 9.70 0.15
C LEU A 56 -3.42 10.10 0.57
N GLU A 57 -3.73 10.08 1.87
CA GLU A 57 -5.04 10.50 2.38
C GLU A 57 -5.34 11.98 2.05
N ARG A 58 -4.33 12.84 2.05
CA ARG A 58 -4.47 14.24 1.62
C ARG A 58 -4.67 14.40 0.09
N LEU A 59 -4.18 13.45 -0.71
CA LEU A 59 -4.39 13.44 -2.16
C LEU A 59 -5.76 12.88 -2.55
N LYS A 60 -6.38 12.01 -1.74
CA LYS A 60 -7.69 11.40 -2.05
C LYS A 60 -8.79 12.39 -2.48
N PRO A 61 -8.98 13.56 -1.85
CA PRO A 61 -9.98 14.52 -2.32
C PRO A 61 -9.69 15.04 -3.73
N GLN A 62 -8.41 15.17 -4.11
CA GLN A 62 -8.02 15.64 -5.43
C GLN A 62 -8.23 14.56 -6.50
N THR A 63 -8.05 13.29 -6.12
CA THR A 63 -8.23 12.16 -7.04
C THR A 63 -9.70 11.82 -7.27
N GLN A 64 -10.64 12.38 -6.51
CA GLN A 64 -12.08 12.26 -6.81
C GLN A 64 -12.46 12.81 -8.18
N ALA A 65 -11.70 13.77 -8.72
CA ALA A 65 -11.94 14.26 -10.08
C ALA A 65 -11.85 13.13 -11.13
N LEU A 66 -11.06 12.08 -10.86
CA LEU A 66 -10.87 10.92 -11.74
C LEU A 66 -12.11 10.02 -11.82
N THR A 67 -13.06 10.14 -10.89
CA THR A 67 -14.33 9.39 -10.93
C THR A 67 -15.35 10.03 -11.86
N THR A 68 -15.03 11.17 -12.48
CA THR A 68 -15.93 11.91 -13.35
C THR A 68 -15.40 11.93 -14.77
N ALA A 69 -16.25 11.60 -15.74
CA ALA A 69 -15.88 11.69 -17.15
C ALA A 69 -15.69 13.18 -17.54
N PRO A 70 -14.53 13.57 -18.10
CA PRO A 70 -14.31 14.95 -18.52
C PRO A 70 -15.23 15.34 -19.68
N LYS A 71 -15.51 16.64 -19.82
CA LYS A 71 -16.29 17.15 -20.95
C LYS A 71 -15.38 17.41 -22.14
N LEU A 72 -15.24 16.43 -23.03
CA LEU A 72 -14.38 16.49 -24.21
C LEU A 72 -15.19 16.77 -25.49
N GLY A 73 -16.04 17.80 -25.46
CA GLY A 73 -16.95 18.16 -26.55
C GLY A 73 -18.25 17.34 -26.57
N SER A 74 -19.07 17.55 -27.60
CA SER A 74 -20.40 16.93 -27.78
C SER A 74 -20.46 15.91 -28.92
N HIS A 75 -19.31 15.55 -29.49
CA HIS A 75 -19.23 14.56 -30.56
C HIS A 75 -19.04 13.14 -30.00
N PRO A 76 -19.50 12.08 -30.71
CA PRO A 76 -19.41 10.69 -30.23
C PRO A 76 -18.01 10.28 -29.78
N TYR A 77 -16.97 10.66 -30.55
CA TYR A 77 -15.58 10.37 -30.18
C TYR A 77 -15.17 10.96 -28.82
N GLY A 78 -15.66 12.16 -28.48
CA GLY A 78 -15.34 12.85 -27.25
C GLY A 78 -15.95 12.17 -26.04
N HIS A 79 -17.17 11.67 -26.19
CA HIS A 79 -17.82 10.82 -25.21
C HIS A 79 -17.04 9.52 -24.98
N THR A 80 -16.56 8.86 -26.05
CA THR A 80 -15.77 7.63 -25.92
C THR A 80 -14.46 7.86 -25.17
N VAL A 81 -13.73 8.94 -25.49
CA VAL A 81 -12.47 9.26 -24.80
C VAL A 81 -12.73 9.65 -23.34
N ALA A 82 -13.77 10.43 -23.07
CA ALA A 82 -14.13 10.82 -21.71
C ALA A 82 -14.51 9.60 -20.84
N GLU A 83 -15.21 8.63 -21.43
CA GLU A 83 -15.54 7.37 -20.76
C GLU A 83 -14.28 6.54 -20.49
N HIS A 84 -13.37 6.46 -21.46
CA HIS A 84 -12.09 5.78 -21.28
C HIS A 84 -11.26 6.44 -20.17
N ASP A 85 -11.20 7.76 -20.12
CA ASP A 85 -10.46 8.52 -19.10
C ASP A 85 -11.00 8.22 -17.70
N ARG A 86 -12.33 8.24 -17.51
CA ARG A 86 -12.97 7.84 -16.24
C ARG A 86 -12.64 6.39 -15.87
N LYS A 87 -12.66 5.48 -16.85
CA LYS A 87 -12.35 4.07 -16.62
C LYS A 87 -10.89 3.85 -16.20
N SER A 88 -9.95 4.52 -16.85
CA SER A 88 -8.53 4.50 -16.46
C SER A 88 -8.28 5.21 -15.13
N GLY A 89 -9.10 6.20 -14.79
CA GLY A 89 -9.03 6.94 -13.53
C GLY A 89 -9.55 6.16 -12.32
N ALA A 90 -10.73 5.55 -12.43
CA ALA A 90 -11.50 5.04 -11.29
C ALA A 90 -12.26 3.71 -11.51
N ASP A 91 -12.80 3.45 -12.70
CA ASP A 91 -13.81 2.39 -12.89
C ASP A 91 -13.26 1.03 -13.39
N ALA A 92 -11.95 0.77 -13.20
CA ALA A 92 -11.35 -0.50 -13.61
C ALA A 92 -10.25 -1.00 -12.65
N PRO A 93 -10.01 -2.32 -12.59
CA PRO A 93 -8.80 -2.87 -11.97
C PRO A 93 -7.55 -2.26 -12.61
N GLY A 94 -6.59 -1.87 -11.78
CA GLY A 94 -5.38 -1.16 -12.22
C GLY A 94 -5.62 0.30 -12.63
N SER A 95 -6.81 0.84 -12.38
CA SER A 95 -7.04 2.29 -12.48
C SER A 95 -6.18 3.06 -11.48
N ALA A 96 -6.00 4.36 -11.72
CA ALA A 96 -5.20 5.20 -10.84
C ALA A 96 -5.68 5.16 -9.38
N LEU A 97 -7.00 5.18 -9.14
CA LEU A 97 -7.55 5.06 -7.78
C LEU A 97 -7.28 3.69 -7.17
N ASP A 98 -7.47 2.61 -7.92
CA ASP A 98 -7.22 1.24 -7.44
C ASP A 98 -5.76 1.06 -7.01
N VAL A 99 -4.81 1.57 -7.82
CA VAL A 99 -3.38 1.51 -7.50
C VAL A 99 -3.04 2.33 -6.25
N LEU A 100 -3.60 3.54 -6.11
CA LEU A 100 -3.36 4.38 -4.93
C LEU A 100 -3.92 3.76 -3.65
N ASP A 101 -5.08 3.12 -3.73
CA ASP A 101 -5.67 2.39 -2.59
C ASP A 101 -4.83 1.16 -2.22
N GLN A 102 -4.39 0.38 -3.21
CA GLN A 102 -3.49 -0.76 -2.98
C GLN A 102 -2.18 -0.31 -2.34
N PHE A 103 -1.60 0.80 -2.80
CA PHE A 103 -0.39 1.36 -2.22
C PHE A 103 -0.60 1.78 -0.76
N GLY A 104 -1.71 2.46 -0.47
CA GLY A 104 -2.06 2.86 0.88
C GLY A 104 -2.21 1.66 1.84
N ARG A 105 -2.76 0.54 1.37
CA ARG A 105 -2.85 -0.72 2.16
C ARG A 105 -1.48 -1.30 2.44
N ILE A 106 -0.64 -1.41 1.41
CA ILE A 106 0.73 -1.91 1.52
C ILE A 106 1.56 -1.11 2.53
N LEU A 107 1.48 0.22 2.51
CA LEU A 107 2.20 1.07 3.46
C LEU A 107 1.75 0.84 4.91
N LYS A 108 0.44 0.63 5.14
CA LYS A 108 -0.11 0.32 6.46
C LYS A 108 0.34 -1.06 6.94
N GLU A 109 0.26 -2.08 6.08
CA GLU A 109 0.72 -3.43 6.37
C GLU A 109 2.23 -3.47 6.70
N ALA A 110 3.02 -2.67 6.00
CA ALA A 110 4.44 -2.48 6.28
C ALA A 110 4.70 -1.83 7.64
N ASP A 111 4.00 -0.74 7.99
CA ASP A 111 4.16 -0.09 9.30
C ASP A 111 3.80 -1.06 10.44
N GLU A 112 2.69 -1.79 10.29
CA GLU A 112 2.29 -2.77 11.30
C GLU A 112 3.31 -3.92 11.44
N ALA A 113 3.86 -4.41 10.33
CA ALA A 113 4.89 -5.44 10.35
C ALA A 113 6.15 -4.96 11.10
N LEU A 114 6.56 -3.72 10.87
CA LEU A 114 7.68 -3.07 11.56
C LEU A 114 7.37 -2.81 13.04
N ALA A 115 6.16 -2.36 13.38
CA ALA A 115 5.73 -2.18 14.77
C ALA A 115 5.77 -3.50 15.55
N ARG A 116 5.31 -4.59 14.94
CA ARG A 116 5.40 -5.95 15.50
C ARG A 116 6.84 -6.45 15.58
N ALA A 117 7.72 -6.07 14.66
CA ALA A 117 9.13 -6.45 14.69
C ALA A 117 9.92 -5.71 15.78
N GLY A 118 9.61 -4.42 16.00
CA GLY A 118 10.24 -3.60 17.04
C GLY A 118 9.69 -3.78 18.45
N GLY A 119 8.85 -4.78 18.69
CA GLY A 119 8.27 -5.04 20.01
C GLY A 119 7.28 -3.98 20.49
N VAL A 120 6.82 -3.07 19.62
CA VAL A 120 5.83 -2.03 19.96
C VAL A 120 4.45 -2.66 20.21
N TYR A 121 4.12 -3.70 19.44
CA TYR A 121 3.06 -4.64 19.79
C TYR A 121 3.69 -5.77 20.59
N THR A 122 3.57 -5.71 21.92
CA THR A 122 3.98 -6.81 22.80
C THR A 122 3.19 -8.06 22.45
N GLU A 123 3.87 -9.21 22.45
CA GLU A 123 3.47 -10.57 22.07
C GLU A 123 2.16 -11.14 22.64
N ASN A 124 1.34 -10.35 23.31
CA ASN A 124 0.07 -10.78 23.89
C ASN A 124 -0.99 -11.15 22.85
N GLU A 125 -0.84 -10.75 21.59
CA GLU A 125 -1.80 -11.08 20.52
C GLU A 125 -1.47 -12.38 19.76
N SER A 126 -0.19 -12.81 19.78
CA SER A 126 0.23 -14.10 19.21
C SER A 126 -0.44 -15.28 19.93
N GLN A 127 -0.79 -15.12 21.21
CA GLN A 127 -1.55 -16.12 21.98
C GLN A 127 -3.07 -16.04 21.72
N ALA A 128 -3.60 -14.88 21.33
CA ALA A 128 -5.02 -14.69 21.06
C ALA A 128 -5.45 -15.28 19.69
N ILE A 129 -4.57 -15.23 18.68
CA ILE A 129 -4.87 -15.82 17.37
C ILE A 129 -4.71 -17.35 17.40
N ASP A 130 -3.76 -17.88 18.17
CA ASP A 130 -3.53 -19.33 18.26
C ASP A 130 -4.60 -20.04 19.12
N SER A 131 -5.08 -19.38 20.18
CA SER A 131 -6.23 -19.86 20.96
C SER A 131 -7.55 -19.84 20.17
N HIS A 132 -7.72 -18.89 19.23
CA HIS A 132 -8.94 -18.85 18.42
C HIS A 132 -8.97 -19.88 17.28
N ARG A 133 -7.81 -20.35 16.81
CA ARG A 133 -7.68 -21.45 15.83
C ARG A 133 -7.82 -22.82 16.47
N THR A 134 -7.33 -23.01 17.70
CA THR A 134 -7.41 -24.30 18.40
C THR A 134 -8.82 -24.65 18.88
N VAL A 135 -9.63 -23.65 19.29
CA VAL A 135 -11.02 -23.89 19.75
C VAL A 135 -11.99 -24.23 18.60
N LYS A 136 -11.71 -23.82 17.36
CA LYS A 136 -12.56 -24.14 16.19
C LYS A 136 -12.24 -25.50 15.54
N GLY A 137 -11.26 -26.25 16.04
CA GLY A 137 -10.80 -27.53 15.49
C GLY A 137 -11.23 -28.76 16.29
N THR A 138 -12.02 -28.59 17.36
CA THR A 138 -12.49 -29.68 18.23
C THR A 138 -14.01 -29.62 18.40
N GLU A 139 -14.74 -29.91 17.32
CA GLU A 139 -16.11 -30.43 17.36
C GLU A 139 -16.27 -31.54 16.31
#